data_AF-A0A2L2NNC0-F1
#
_entry.id   AF-A0A2L2NNC0-F1
#
_cell.length_a   1.000
_cell.length_b   1.000
_cell.length_c   1.000
_cell.angle_alpha   90.00
_cell.angle_beta   90.00
_cell.angle_gamma   90.00
#
_symmetry.space_group_name_H-M   'P 1'
#
loop_
_entity.id
_entity.type
_entity.pdbx_description
1 polymer ?
#
loop_
_entity_poly.entity_id
_entity_poly.type
_entity_poly.pdbx_seq_one_letter_code
_entity_poly.pdbx_strand_id
1 'polypeptide(L)'
;MPVSQLPSQPIDNNSSAATDVTPVVALKELVARLHREQNKIQDLLSSLGFALRSFNNLNQFLELIPLMATRVTDADGSALFLYKPNGQVRLEQLHWQDSGQRKNIRKALEIASSQITLLPNTAPLANATGILDDQMHRYLGPDVQIFGTAILVKHTERGWLYVLSRDPEYSWTETRQKLVRLVADQTAVAIENDELAVELRKKERLDQELEIGAEIQRRLLPRQCPTVPGAVLAARCKPANRVGGDYYDFIATNHNKIQPKIKGGTETSRWGLVIGDVMGKGVPAGLIMTMMRGMLRGEVLHGNSPARILQNLNRVMYADLENSHRFVTLFYSEYNPYSRILSYSNAAHNPPLWWHAATKTVTRLDTLGMLIGLDANSQYEDAQAQLEPGDTIIYYTDGLTDAAAAGGDRFDEDNFVAGFNTACKYCNGPEEIVDYLFDQVQQFIGGDKQNTDDMTLVVLQIL
;
A
#
# COMPACT_ATOMS: atom_id res chain seq x y z
N MET A 1 -48.73 96.83 -14.68
CA MET A 1 -50.15 97.23 -14.49
C MET A 1 -51.00 96.50 -15.54
N PRO A 2 -52.26 96.10 -15.29
CA PRO A 2 -52.93 95.80 -14.01
C PRO A 2 -53.79 94.49 -14.00
N VAL A 3 -53.88 93.89 -12.81
CA VAL A 3 -54.99 93.27 -12.02
C VAL A 3 -56.31 92.74 -12.66
N SER A 4 -56.78 91.62 -12.05
CA SER A 4 -58.16 91.14 -11.74
C SER A 4 -58.51 89.78 -12.38
N GLN A 5 -59.16 88.77 -11.76
CA GLN A 5 -59.92 88.60 -10.51
C GLN A 5 -60.11 87.07 -10.24
N LEU A 6 -60.20 86.65 -8.97
CA LEU A 6 -60.79 85.37 -8.47
C LEU A 6 -62.26 85.65 -8.06
N PRO A 7 -63.15 84.69 -7.64
CA PRO A 7 -63.00 83.22 -7.42
C PRO A 7 -64.21 82.33 -7.85
N SER A 8 -64.05 80.99 -7.83
CA SER A 8 -64.97 80.02 -7.17
C SER A 8 -64.51 78.55 -7.32
N GLN A 9 -64.41 77.84 -6.19
CA GLN A 9 -64.39 76.37 -6.03
C GLN A 9 -65.84 75.85 -5.95
N PRO A 10 -66.18 74.53 -6.11
CA PRO A 10 -65.43 73.37 -5.63
C PRO A 10 -65.39 72.12 -6.56
N ILE A 11 -64.40 71.23 -6.39
CA ILE A 11 -64.45 69.86 -6.96
C ILE A 11 -63.96 68.84 -5.94
N ASP A 12 -64.93 68.03 -5.50
CA ASP A 12 -64.95 66.60 -5.22
C ASP A 12 -63.82 65.96 -4.40
N ASN A 13 -64.22 65.59 -3.17
CA ASN A 13 -63.56 64.58 -2.36
C ASN A 13 -64.37 63.28 -2.38
N ASN A 14 -63.65 62.16 -2.58
CA ASN A 14 -63.97 60.76 -2.29
C ASN A 14 -65.01 60.02 -3.15
N SER A 15 -64.50 59.15 -4.03
CA SER A 15 -64.91 57.73 -4.01
C SER A 15 -63.76 56.79 -4.40
N SER A 16 -63.64 55.74 -3.59
CA SER A 16 -62.93 54.47 -3.73
C SER A 16 -62.46 54.02 -5.13
N ALA A 17 -61.20 53.58 -5.24
CA ALA A 17 -60.79 52.60 -6.25
C ALA A 17 -59.74 51.64 -5.65
N ALA A 18 -60.19 50.42 -5.36
CA ALA A 18 -59.33 49.26 -5.14
C ALA A 18 -58.64 48.90 -6.47
N THR A 19 -57.33 48.71 -6.44
CA THR A 19 -56.54 48.30 -7.60
C THR A 19 -56.70 46.79 -7.85
N ASP A 20 -57.52 46.44 -8.84
CA ASP A 20 -57.62 45.09 -9.39
C ASP A 20 -56.31 44.69 -10.08
N VAL A 21 -55.51 43.84 -9.44
CA VAL A 21 -54.36 43.19 -10.06
C VAL A 21 -54.87 42.14 -11.05
N THR A 22 -54.72 42.38 -12.36
CA THR A 22 -55.13 41.41 -13.38
C THR A 22 -54.43 40.04 -13.17
N PRO A 23 -55.15 38.91 -13.27
CA PRO A 23 -54.63 37.56 -12.99
C PRO A 23 -53.35 37.19 -13.77
N VAL A 24 -53.17 37.76 -14.96
CA VAL A 24 -52.01 37.53 -15.82
C VAL A 24 -50.73 38.16 -15.26
N VAL A 25 -50.83 39.31 -14.58
CA VAL A 25 -49.68 39.98 -13.95
C VAL A 25 -49.24 39.21 -12.71
N ALA A 26 -50.19 38.78 -11.87
CA ALA A 26 -49.93 37.94 -10.71
C ALA A 26 -49.28 36.59 -11.10
N LEU A 27 -49.74 35.96 -12.19
CA LEU A 27 -49.14 34.73 -12.70
C LEU A 27 -47.70 34.92 -13.21
N LYS A 28 -47.42 36.01 -13.94
CA LYS A 28 -46.05 36.34 -14.40
C LYS A 28 -45.11 36.58 -13.23
N GLU A 29 -45.57 37.27 -12.19
CA GLU A 29 -44.79 37.55 -11.00
C GLU A 29 -44.51 36.27 -10.19
N LEU A 30 -45.48 35.36 -10.08
CA LEU A 30 -45.32 34.05 -9.48
C LEU A 30 -44.28 33.20 -10.24
N VAL A 31 -44.37 33.12 -11.56
CA VAL A 31 -43.42 32.35 -12.40
C VAL A 31 -41.99 32.92 -12.29
N ALA A 32 -41.85 34.25 -12.27
CA ALA A 32 -40.56 34.91 -12.09
C ALA A 32 -39.99 34.70 -10.66
N ARG A 33 -40.85 34.58 -9.65
CA ARG A 33 -40.43 34.23 -8.28
C ARG A 33 -39.94 32.78 -8.20
N LEU A 34 -40.68 31.84 -8.79
CA LEU A 34 -40.29 30.42 -8.85
C LEU A 34 -38.96 30.22 -9.61
N HIS A 35 -38.75 30.89 -10.73
CA HIS A 35 -37.47 30.81 -11.46
C HIS A 35 -36.29 31.34 -10.63
N ARG A 36 -36.49 32.43 -9.88
CA ARG A 36 -35.44 32.99 -9.00
C ARG A 36 -35.09 32.03 -7.86
N GLU A 37 -36.09 31.40 -7.24
CA GLU A 37 -35.86 30.37 -6.22
C GLU A 37 -35.14 29.14 -6.79
N GLN A 38 -35.55 28.67 -7.97
CA GLN A 38 -34.93 27.52 -8.62
C GLN A 38 -33.44 27.79 -8.95
N ASN A 39 -33.12 28.97 -9.49
CA ASN A 39 -31.73 29.34 -9.77
C ASN A 39 -30.89 29.43 -8.49
N LYS A 40 -31.43 30.02 -7.42
CA LYS A 40 -30.76 30.12 -6.11
C LYS A 40 -30.43 28.73 -5.55
N ILE A 41 -31.35 27.77 -5.66
CA ILE A 41 -31.12 26.38 -5.23
C ILE A 41 -30.00 25.74 -6.07
N GLN A 42 -30.04 25.92 -7.39
CA GLN A 42 -29.03 25.36 -8.29
C GLN A 42 -27.63 25.93 -8.03
N ASP A 43 -27.53 27.24 -7.75
CA ASP A 43 -26.27 27.89 -7.38
C ASP A 43 -25.71 27.37 -6.05
N LEU A 44 -26.57 27.14 -5.05
CA LEU A 44 -26.16 26.58 -3.76
C LEU A 44 -25.67 25.13 -3.88
N LEU A 45 -26.34 24.31 -4.69
CA LEU A 45 -25.92 22.93 -4.96
C LEU A 45 -24.62 22.88 -5.77
N SER A 46 -24.47 23.77 -6.75
CA SER A 46 -23.20 23.93 -7.49
C SER A 46 -22.07 24.36 -6.55
N SER A 47 -22.36 25.29 -5.63
CA SER A 47 -21.41 25.74 -4.60
C SER A 47 -21.02 24.61 -3.65
N LEU A 48 -21.95 23.72 -3.30
CA LEU A 48 -21.67 22.53 -2.50
C LEU A 48 -20.78 21.53 -3.26
N GLY A 49 -21.07 21.30 -4.55
CA GLY A 49 -20.22 20.47 -5.41
C GLY A 49 -18.84 21.08 -5.70
N PHE A 50 -18.71 22.40 -5.66
CA PHE A 50 -17.40 23.09 -5.69
C PHE A 50 -16.66 22.91 -4.37
N ALA A 51 -17.34 23.15 -3.23
CA ALA A 51 -16.79 22.93 -1.90
C ALA A 51 -16.22 21.51 -1.74
N LEU A 52 -16.94 20.49 -2.21
CA LEU A 52 -16.50 19.09 -2.17
C LEU A 52 -15.19 18.85 -2.94
N ARG A 53 -14.94 19.61 -4.00
CA ARG A 53 -13.69 19.55 -4.79
C ARG A 53 -12.57 20.43 -4.23
N SER A 54 -12.91 21.49 -3.52
CA SER A 54 -11.93 22.49 -3.04
C SER A 54 -11.44 22.26 -1.62
N PHE A 55 -12.20 21.56 -0.78
CA PHE A 55 -11.77 21.28 0.59
C PHE A 55 -10.91 20.02 0.65
N ASN A 56 -9.63 20.20 1.00
CA ASN A 56 -8.72 19.12 1.38
C ASN A 56 -8.89 18.67 2.84
N ASN A 57 -9.86 19.26 3.57
CA ASN A 57 -10.11 19.03 4.98
C ASN A 57 -11.61 18.79 5.19
N LEU A 58 -11.96 17.54 5.53
CA LEU A 58 -13.35 17.14 5.78
C LEU A 58 -14.04 18.04 6.82
N ASN A 59 -13.35 18.47 7.88
CA ASN A 59 -13.96 19.31 8.93
C ASN A 59 -14.46 20.65 8.40
N GLN A 60 -13.71 21.29 7.48
CA GLN A 60 -14.12 22.56 6.87
C GLN A 60 -15.34 22.37 5.97
N PHE A 61 -15.45 21.23 5.30
CA PHE A 61 -16.62 20.88 4.51
C PHE A 61 -17.84 20.62 5.41
N LEU A 62 -17.68 19.84 6.49
CA LEU A 62 -18.76 19.52 7.43
C LEU A 62 -19.33 20.77 8.14
N GLU A 63 -18.52 21.81 8.36
CA GLU A 63 -18.97 23.10 8.91
C GLU A 63 -20.02 23.80 8.03
N LEU A 64 -19.95 23.60 6.71
CA LEU A 64 -20.85 24.23 5.75
C LEU A 64 -22.16 23.46 5.58
N ILE A 65 -22.18 22.16 5.89
CA ILE A 65 -23.33 21.29 5.63
C ILE A 65 -24.62 21.81 6.29
N PRO A 66 -24.65 22.14 7.59
CA PRO A 66 -25.88 22.64 8.19
C PRO A 66 -26.31 24.00 7.64
N LEU A 67 -25.36 24.87 7.28
CA LEU A 67 -25.66 26.15 6.63
C LEU A 67 -26.32 25.93 5.26
N MET A 68 -25.77 25.02 4.45
CA MET A 68 -26.30 24.70 3.13
C MET A 68 -27.68 24.06 3.23
N ALA A 69 -27.87 23.07 4.12
CA ALA A 69 -29.15 22.42 4.37
C ALA A 69 -30.23 23.43 4.78
N THR A 70 -29.89 24.39 5.66
CA THR A 70 -30.80 25.47 6.07
C THR A 70 -31.16 26.38 4.90
N ARG A 71 -30.18 26.75 4.07
CA ARG A 71 -30.39 27.69 2.94
C ARG A 71 -31.16 27.09 1.76
N VAL A 72 -30.97 25.81 1.46
CA VAL A 72 -31.70 25.16 0.33
C VAL A 72 -33.15 24.82 0.70
N THR A 73 -33.47 24.76 1.98
CA THR A 73 -34.82 24.46 2.48
C THR A 73 -35.57 25.69 3.00
N ASP A 74 -34.90 26.85 3.06
CA ASP A 74 -35.37 28.07 3.72
C ASP A 74 -35.91 27.80 5.15
N ALA A 75 -35.21 26.96 5.91
CA ALA A 75 -35.55 26.62 7.30
C ALA A 75 -34.82 27.51 8.33
N ASP A 76 -35.10 27.34 9.63
CA ASP A 76 -34.50 28.16 10.70
C ASP A 76 -33.13 27.65 11.16
N GLY A 77 -32.87 26.36 10.99
CA GLY A 77 -31.58 25.78 11.31
C GLY A 77 -31.42 24.34 10.86
N SER A 78 -30.20 23.82 11.05
CA SER A 78 -29.85 22.45 10.73
C SER A 78 -28.75 21.95 11.65
N ALA A 79 -28.75 20.66 11.93
CA ALA A 79 -27.79 19.98 12.78
C ALA A 79 -27.24 18.74 12.07
N LEU A 80 -25.92 18.58 12.12
CA LEU A 80 -25.22 17.41 11.61
C LEU A 80 -24.74 16.57 12.79
N PHE A 81 -25.16 15.32 12.81
CA PHE A 81 -24.70 14.31 13.77
C PHE A 81 -23.87 13.26 13.04
N LEU A 82 -22.74 12.87 13.62
CA LEU A 82 -21.91 11.78 13.10
C LEU A 82 -21.67 10.73 14.17
N TYR A 83 -21.53 9.48 13.74
CA TYR A 83 -21.15 8.38 14.61
C TYR A 83 -19.65 8.36 14.85
N LYS A 84 -19.27 8.19 16.11
CA LYS A 84 -17.88 7.92 16.50
C LYS A 84 -17.60 6.42 16.41
N PRO A 85 -16.32 6.01 16.30
CA PRO A 85 -15.95 4.60 16.20
C PRO A 85 -16.43 3.72 17.37
N ASN A 86 -16.74 4.33 18.52
CA ASN A 86 -17.28 3.67 19.70
C ASN A 86 -18.82 3.51 19.69
N GLY A 87 -19.50 3.86 18.59
CA GLY A 87 -20.96 3.78 18.45
C GLY A 87 -21.73 4.96 19.06
N GLN A 88 -21.05 5.96 19.59
CA GLN A 88 -21.70 7.16 20.15
C GLN A 88 -22.10 8.14 19.04
N VAL A 89 -23.29 8.73 19.19
CA VAL A 89 -23.77 9.81 18.32
C VAL A 89 -23.26 11.13 18.87
N ARG A 90 -22.60 11.93 18.03
CA ARG A 90 -22.12 13.26 18.41
C ARG A 90 -22.70 14.32 17.48
N LEU A 91 -23.20 15.41 18.06
CA LEU A 91 -23.43 16.64 17.32
C LEU A 91 -22.10 17.19 16.81
N GLU A 92 -21.87 17.07 15.51
CA GLU A 92 -20.64 17.51 14.86
C GLU A 92 -20.73 19.01 14.57
N GLN A 93 -21.81 19.45 13.93
CA GLN A 93 -22.02 20.86 13.56
C GLN A 93 -23.48 21.30 13.69
N LEU A 94 -23.70 22.59 13.95
CA LEU A 94 -25.03 23.20 14.09
C LEU A 94 -25.04 24.61 13.48
N HIS A 95 -26.02 24.84 12.62
CA HIS A 95 -26.37 26.17 12.11
C HIS A 95 -27.77 26.56 12.58
N TRP A 96 -27.93 27.84 12.97
CA TRP A 96 -29.21 28.42 13.36
C TRP A 96 -29.20 29.91 13.00
N GLN A 97 -30.30 30.41 12.41
CA GLN A 97 -30.38 31.79 11.92
C GLN A 97 -30.26 32.84 13.05
N ASP A 98 -30.91 32.61 14.20
CA ASP A 98 -30.85 33.49 15.37
C ASP A 98 -29.68 33.17 16.33
N SER A 99 -28.68 34.04 16.36
CA SER A 99 -27.49 33.86 17.22
C SER A 99 -27.80 33.83 18.73
N GLY A 100 -28.90 34.47 19.17
CA GLY A 100 -29.30 34.53 20.59
C GLY A 100 -29.78 33.19 21.14
N GLN A 101 -30.37 32.35 20.30
CA GLN A 101 -30.97 31.06 20.71
C GLN A 101 -30.12 29.84 20.36
N ARG A 102 -29.09 30.01 19.51
CA ARG A 102 -28.18 28.94 19.09
C ARG A 102 -27.60 28.13 20.25
N LYS A 103 -27.23 28.78 21.36
CA LYS A 103 -26.66 28.09 22.55
C LYS A 103 -27.67 27.17 23.23
N ASN A 104 -28.93 27.59 23.35
CA ASN A 104 -29.98 26.80 23.99
C ASN A 104 -30.34 25.58 23.15
N ILE A 105 -30.46 25.77 21.84
CA ILE A 105 -30.75 24.70 20.88
C ILE A 105 -29.59 23.70 20.84
N ARG A 106 -28.34 24.19 20.78
CA ARG A 106 -27.16 23.33 20.84
C ARG A 106 -27.16 22.43 22.08
N LYS A 107 -27.42 23.01 23.25
CA LYS A 107 -27.45 22.25 24.51
C LYS A 107 -28.55 21.19 24.50
N ALA A 108 -29.74 21.51 23.98
CA ALA A 108 -30.84 20.55 23.85
C ALA A 108 -30.46 19.36 22.94
N LEU A 109 -29.87 19.66 21.77
CA LEU A 109 -29.42 18.65 20.80
C LEU A 109 -28.27 17.77 21.34
N GLU A 110 -27.32 18.37 22.06
CA GLU A 110 -26.22 17.63 22.69
C GLU A 110 -26.74 16.66 23.75
N ILE A 111 -27.69 17.09 24.60
CA ILE A 111 -28.35 16.23 25.58
C ILE A 111 -29.09 15.08 24.89
N ALA A 112 -29.90 15.38 23.87
CA ALA A 112 -30.63 14.37 23.10
C ALA A 112 -29.68 13.33 22.47
N SER A 113 -28.55 13.78 21.88
CA SER A 113 -27.58 12.86 21.27
C SER A 113 -26.81 12.02 22.29
N SER A 114 -26.49 12.57 23.47
CA SER A 114 -25.71 11.85 24.50
C SER A 114 -26.43 10.64 25.10
N GLN A 115 -27.77 10.60 25.01
CA GLN A 115 -28.58 9.49 25.50
C GLN A 115 -28.66 8.31 24.51
N ILE A 116 -28.03 8.45 23.34
CA ILE A 116 -28.11 7.48 22.25
C ILE A 116 -26.74 6.81 22.11
N THR A 117 -26.66 5.58 22.61
CA THR A 117 -25.56 4.65 22.30
C THR A 117 -26.13 3.58 21.39
N LEU A 118 -25.77 3.62 20.12
CA LEU A 118 -26.14 2.56 19.19
C LEU A 118 -25.05 1.49 19.27
N LEU A 119 -25.44 0.27 19.66
CA LEU A 119 -24.56 -0.88 19.59
C LEU A 119 -24.22 -1.15 18.12
N PRO A 120 -22.94 -1.25 17.73
CA PRO A 120 -22.57 -1.60 16.37
C PRO A 120 -23.26 -2.91 15.97
N ASN A 121 -23.94 -2.94 14.82
CA ASN A 121 -24.54 -4.12 14.17
C ASN A 121 -25.87 -4.72 14.69
N THR A 122 -26.73 -4.05 15.46
CA THR A 122 -27.94 -4.73 16.01
C THR A 122 -29.33 -4.12 15.75
N ALA A 123 -29.47 -2.94 15.14
CA ALA A 123 -30.81 -2.40 14.83
C ALA A 123 -30.98 -2.12 13.33
N PRO A 124 -32.14 -2.47 12.72
CA PRO A 124 -32.47 -2.02 11.37
C PRO A 124 -32.49 -0.49 11.31
N LEU A 125 -32.02 0.07 10.19
CA LEU A 125 -31.92 1.51 9.88
C LEU A 125 -33.15 2.33 10.35
N ALA A 126 -34.35 1.78 10.19
CA ALA A 126 -35.63 2.43 10.53
C ALA A 126 -35.87 2.63 12.05
N ASN A 127 -35.28 1.79 12.92
CA ASN A 127 -35.49 1.89 14.36
C ASN A 127 -34.60 2.97 15.00
N ALA A 128 -33.42 3.24 14.46
CA ALA A 128 -32.53 4.30 14.96
C ALA A 128 -33.07 5.71 14.65
N THR A 129 -33.71 5.87 13.49
CA THR A 129 -34.35 7.12 13.06
C THR A 129 -35.47 7.54 14.01
N GLY A 130 -36.39 6.62 14.31
CA GLY A 130 -37.52 6.91 15.19
C GLY A 130 -37.09 7.30 16.60
N ILE A 131 -36.06 6.63 17.16
CA ILE A 131 -35.54 6.94 18.49
C ILE A 131 -34.91 8.34 18.53
N LEU A 132 -34.18 8.72 17.49
CA LEU A 132 -33.54 10.03 17.40
C LEU A 132 -34.58 11.13 17.18
N ASP A 133 -35.55 10.92 16.29
CA ASP A 133 -36.65 11.86 16.05
C ASP A 133 -37.50 12.10 17.32
N ASP A 134 -37.84 11.04 18.06
CA ASP A 134 -38.58 11.11 19.32
C ASP A 134 -37.81 11.87 20.41
N GLN A 135 -36.50 11.62 20.52
CA GLN A 135 -35.60 12.33 21.43
C GLN A 135 -35.54 13.83 21.06
N MET A 136 -35.40 14.15 19.78
CA MET A 136 -35.34 15.53 19.30
C MET A 136 -36.63 16.28 19.58
N HIS A 137 -37.80 15.69 19.29
CA HIS A 137 -39.10 16.29 19.62
C HIS A 137 -39.26 16.53 21.13
N ARG A 138 -38.81 15.61 21.97
CA ARG A 138 -38.93 15.73 23.43
C ARG A 138 -38.12 16.91 24.00
N TYR A 139 -36.97 17.21 23.43
CA TYR A 139 -36.07 18.28 23.91
C TYR A 139 -36.27 19.63 23.21
N LEU A 140 -36.78 19.66 21.98
CA LEU A 140 -37.00 20.89 21.22
C LEU A 140 -38.41 21.46 21.39
N GLY A 141 -39.37 20.65 21.84
CA GLY A 141 -40.77 21.02 22.02
C GLY A 141 -41.64 20.70 20.80
N PRO A 142 -42.97 20.68 20.98
CA PRO A 142 -43.92 20.30 19.92
C PRO A 142 -44.02 21.32 18.78
N ASP A 143 -43.60 22.56 19.02
CA ASP A 143 -43.72 23.67 18.07
C ASP A 143 -42.59 23.71 17.03
N VAL A 144 -41.66 22.75 17.08
CA VAL A 144 -40.53 22.63 16.14
C VAL A 144 -40.80 21.53 15.14
N GLN A 145 -40.93 21.89 13.88
CA GLN A 145 -40.96 20.94 12.78
C GLN A 145 -39.54 20.45 12.48
N ILE A 146 -39.36 19.12 12.39
CA ILE A 146 -38.08 18.49 12.09
C ILE A 146 -38.18 17.56 10.89
N PHE A 147 -37.09 17.46 10.14
CA PHE A 147 -36.88 16.41 9.16
C PHE A 147 -35.44 15.92 9.24
N GLY A 148 -35.28 14.63 9.50
CA GLY A 148 -33.99 13.94 9.56
C GLY A 148 -33.79 13.06 8.33
N THR A 149 -32.56 13.01 7.84
CA THR A 149 -32.13 12.00 6.84
C THR A 149 -30.79 11.42 7.23
N ALA A 150 -30.61 10.12 6.98
CA ALA A 150 -29.36 9.42 7.21
C ALA A 150 -28.29 9.83 6.19
N ILE A 151 -27.03 9.80 6.62
CA ILE A 151 -25.85 9.93 5.77
C ILE A 151 -25.29 8.52 5.58
N LEU A 152 -25.44 7.98 4.37
CA LEU A 152 -25.12 6.59 4.05
C LEU A 152 -23.85 6.49 3.19
N VAL A 153 -22.78 5.93 3.76
CA VAL A 153 -21.54 5.61 3.02
C VAL A 153 -21.50 4.11 2.77
N LYS A 154 -21.50 3.67 1.50
CA LYS A 154 -21.54 2.25 1.12
C LYS A 154 -22.62 1.44 1.86
N HIS A 155 -23.84 1.99 1.94
CA HIS A 155 -24.99 1.43 2.67
C HIS A 155 -24.82 1.31 4.20
N THR A 156 -23.75 1.89 4.76
CA THR A 156 -23.53 1.99 6.20
C THR A 156 -23.89 3.39 6.66
N GLU A 157 -24.71 3.50 7.70
CA GLU A 157 -25.07 4.77 8.30
C GLU A 157 -23.90 5.36 9.08
N ARG A 158 -23.47 6.56 8.69
CA ARG A 158 -22.37 7.28 9.32
C ARG A 158 -22.82 8.46 10.17
N GLY A 159 -24.09 8.83 10.08
CA GLY A 159 -24.66 9.94 10.80
C GLY A 159 -26.01 10.39 10.26
N TRP A 160 -26.48 11.53 10.74
CA TRP A 160 -27.77 12.12 10.45
C TRP A 160 -27.67 13.61 10.17
N LEU A 161 -28.42 14.08 9.18
CA LEU A 161 -28.63 15.50 8.91
C LEU A 161 -30.06 15.86 9.27
N TYR A 162 -30.22 16.75 10.25
CA TYR A 162 -31.50 17.30 10.68
C TYR A 162 -31.67 18.72 10.18
N VAL A 163 -32.87 19.06 9.73
CA VAL A 163 -33.29 20.42 9.44
C VAL A 163 -34.50 20.75 10.31
N LEU A 164 -34.51 21.96 10.86
CA LEU A 164 -35.46 22.40 11.89
C LEU A 164 -36.11 23.72 11.47
N SER A 165 -37.41 23.83 11.69
CA SER A 165 -38.14 25.09 11.59
C SER A 165 -39.14 25.28 12.73
N ARG A 166 -39.31 26.52 13.16
CA ARG A 166 -40.30 26.99 14.15
C ARG A 166 -41.44 27.75 13.50
N ASP A 167 -41.37 27.99 12.20
CA ASP A 167 -42.47 28.61 11.47
C ASP A 167 -43.66 27.63 11.44
N PRO A 168 -44.81 27.99 12.04
CA PRO A 168 -46.00 27.13 12.03
C PRO A 168 -46.54 26.86 10.62
N GLU A 169 -46.28 27.77 9.66
CA GLU A 169 -46.66 27.61 8.26
C GLU A 169 -45.64 26.81 7.44
N TYR A 170 -44.50 26.45 8.05
CA TYR A 170 -43.52 25.59 7.39
C TYR A 170 -44.14 24.22 7.07
N SER A 171 -43.73 23.63 5.96
CA SER A 171 -44.17 22.30 5.57
C SER A 171 -43.07 21.54 4.84
N TRP A 172 -42.96 20.24 5.12
CA TRP A 172 -42.00 19.34 4.48
C TRP A 172 -42.51 18.86 3.12
N THR A 173 -42.42 19.71 2.11
CA THR A 173 -42.74 19.35 0.73
C THR A 173 -41.76 18.30 0.17
N GLU A 174 -42.20 17.55 -0.83
CA GLU A 174 -41.34 16.55 -1.50
C GLU A 174 -40.03 17.16 -2.03
N THR A 175 -40.11 18.38 -2.57
CA THR A 175 -38.93 19.13 -3.03
C THR A 175 -37.95 19.41 -1.90
N ARG A 176 -38.43 19.89 -0.73
CA ARG A 176 -37.58 20.16 0.44
C ARG A 176 -36.91 18.90 0.95
N GLN A 177 -37.66 17.80 1.06
CA GLN A 177 -37.10 16.50 1.47
C GLN A 177 -36.01 16.01 0.51
N LYS A 178 -36.22 16.14 -0.82
CA LYS A 178 -35.21 15.82 -1.84
C LYS A 178 -33.95 16.66 -1.69
N LEU A 179 -34.07 17.96 -1.38
CA LEU A 179 -32.92 18.84 -1.18
C LEU A 179 -32.09 18.46 0.05
N VAL A 180 -32.74 18.13 1.17
CA VAL A 180 -32.02 17.67 2.37
C VAL A 180 -31.30 16.34 2.10
N ARG A 181 -31.97 15.39 1.44
CA ARG A 181 -31.35 14.12 1.02
C ARG A 181 -30.14 14.36 0.12
N LEU A 182 -30.24 15.27 -0.86
CA LEU A 182 -29.11 15.62 -1.71
C LEU A 182 -27.93 16.18 -0.92
N VAL A 183 -28.16 17.05 0.06
CA VAL A 183 -27.08 17.56 0.93
C VAL A 183 -26.47 16.43 1.77
N ALA A 184 -27.28 15.50 2.28
CA ALA A 184 -26.80 14.34 3.02
C ALA A 184 -25.99 13.38 2.14
N ASP A 185 -26.41 13.14 0.90
CA ASP A 185 -25.68 12.33 -0.08
C ASP A 185 -24.34 12.97 -0.44
N GLN A 186 -24.30 14.29 -0.65
CA GLN A 186 -23.03 15.01 -0.86
C GLN A 186 -22.12 14.94 0.39
N THR A 187 -22.71 14.92 1.58
CA THR A 187 -21.97 14.70 2.83
C THR A 187 -21.38 13.29 2.90
N ALA A 188 -22.13 12.27 2.49
CA ALA A 188 -21.65 10.90 2.42
C ALA A 188 -20.46 10.76 1.46
N VAL A 189 -20.55 11.36 0.25
CA VAL A 189 -19.46 11.36 -0.73
C VAL A 189 -18.19 12.01 -0.17
N ALA A 190 -18.33 13.13 0.55
CA ALA A 190 -17.17 13.80 1.14
C ALA A 190 -16.50 12.97 2.24
N ILE A 191 -17.29 12.29 3.08
CA ILE A 191 -16.77 11.37 4.11
C ILE A 191 -16.04 10.20 3.45
N GLU A 192 -16.63 9.58 2.42
CA GLU A 192 -16.01 8.45 1.70
C GLU A 192 -14.68 8.86 1.04
N ASN A 193 -14.64 10.02 0.40
CA ASN A 193 -13.44 10.53 -0.25
C ASN A 193 -12.30 10.81 0.75
N ASP A 194 -12.62 11.36 1.92
CA ASP A 194 -11.63 11.60 2.98
C ASP A 194 -11.09 10.28 3.54
N GLU A 195 -11.97 9.30 3.80
CA GLU A 195 -11.58 7.96 4.25
C GLU A 195 -10.65 7.28 3.24
N LEU A 196 -11.02 7.30 1.96
CA LEU A 196 -10.20 6.75 0.88
C LEU A 196 -8.86 7.47 0.75
N ALA A 197 -8.84 8.81 0.85
CA ALA A 197 -7.61 9.59 0.78
C ALA A 197 -6.67 9.27 1.98
N VAL A 198 -7.22 9.07 3.17
CA VAL A 198 -6.45 8.65 4.35
C VAL A 198 -5.87 7.25 4.16
N GLU A 199 -6.66 6.29 3.64
CA GLU A 199 -6.17 4.93 3.34
C GLU A 199 -5.09 4.93 2.26
N LEU A 200 -5.27 5.70 1.19
CA LEU A 200 -4.26 5.85 0.12
C LEU A 200 -2.96 6.41 0.67
N ARG A 201 -3.00 7.51 1.46
CA ARG A 201 -1.78 8.08 2.07
C ARG A 201 -1.07 7.11 3.00
N LYS A 202 -1.82 6.29 3.75
CA LYS A 202 -1.22 5.23 4.61
C LYS A 202 -0.54 4.17 3.76
N LYS A 203 -1.19 3.72 2.67
CA LYS A 203 -0.63 2.74 1.74
C LYS A 203 0.62 3.29 1.05
N GLU A 204 0.59 4.52 0.53
CA GLU A 204 1.72 5.19 -0.10
C GLU A 204 2.92 5.30 0.85
N ARG A 205 2.68 5.64 2.12
CA ARG A 205 3.75 5.69 3.13
C ARG A 205 4.39 4.34 3.36
N LEU A 206 3.58 3.29 3.56
CA LEU A 206 4.07 1.92 3.71
C LEU A 206 4.83 1.46 2.45
N ASP A 207 4.32 1.81 1.26
CA ASP A 207 4.96 1.50 -0.01
C ASP A 207 6.35 2.16 -0.11
N GLN A 208 6.46 3.41 0.31
CA GLN A 208 7.72 4.15 0.34
C GLN A 208 8.72 3.55 1.34
N GLU A 209 8.28 3.16 2.53
CA GLU A 209 9.13 2.49 3.53
C GLU A 209 9.68 1.15 3.02
N LEU A 210 8.83 0.37 2.34
CA LEU A 210 9.25 -0.89 1.69
C LEU A 210 10.25 -0.67 0.56
N GLU A 211 10.07 0.38 -0.25
CA GLU A 211 10.99 0.72 -1.33
C GLU A 211 12.37 1.12 -0.79
N ILE A 212 12.41 1.87 0.31
CA ILE A 212 13.67 2.22 0.98
C ILE A 212 14.39 0.94 1.47
N GLY A 213 13.67 0.00 2.08
CA GLY A 213 14.23 -1.28 2.53
C GLY A 213 14.79 -2.11 1.37
N ALA A 214 14.02 -2.22 0.28
CA ALA A 214 14.42 -2.88 -0.96
C ALA A 214 15.69 -2.26 -1.57
N GLU A 215 15.77 -0.92 -1.59
CA GLU A 215 16.94 -0.23 -2.10
C GLU A 215 18.20 -0.53 -1.27
N ILE A 216 18.07 -0.53 0.07
CA ILE A 216 19.17 -0.89 0.97
C ILE A 216 19.63 -2.32 0.68
N GLN A 217 18.71 -3.29 0.61
CA GLN A 217 19.03 -4.68 0.34
C GLN A 217 19.76 -4.86 -1.00
N ARG A 218 19.26 -4.22 -2.07
CA ARG A 218 19.88 -4.25 -3.40
C ARG A 218 21.28 -3.63 -3.41
N ARG A 219 21.55 -2.66 -2.55
CA ARG A 219 22.90 -2.07 -2.37
C ARG A 219 23.85 -2.95 -1.57
N LEU A 220 23.34 -3.89 -0.78
CA LEU A 220 24.15 -4.86 -0.02
C LEU A 220 24.63 -6.02 -0.89
N LEU A 221 23.83 -6.44 -1.87
CA LEU A 221 24.23 -7.44 -2.86
C LEU A 221 25.33 -6.90 -3.79
N PRO A 222 26.21 -7.77 -4.33
CA PRO A 222 27.23 -7.35 -5.28
C PRO A 222 26.64 -6.62 -6.49
N ARG A 223 27.19 -5.45 -6.82
CA ARG A 223 26.78 -4.69 -8.03
C ARG A 223 27.52 -5.12 -9.30
N GLN A 224 28.71 -5.66 -9.12
CA GLN A 224 29.61 -6.08 -10.18
C GLN A 224 30.33 -7.34 -9.70
N CYS A 225 30.58 -8.26 -10.62
CA CYS A 225 31.42 -9.41 -10.33
C CYS A 225 32.88 -8.95 -10.19
N PRO A 226 33.66 -9.51 -9.25
CA PRO A 226 35.07 -9.17 -9.12
C PRO A 226 35.87 -9.73 -10.29
N THR A 227 37.01 -9.08 -10.58
CA THR A 227 38.01 -9.65 -11.49
C THR A 227 38.80 -10.74 -10.78
N VAL A 228 38.63 -11.99 -11.23
CA VAL A 228 39.36 -13.15 -10.71
C VAL A 228 40.37 -13.62 -11.77
N PRO A 229 41.67 -13.75 -11.46
CA PRO A 229 42.64 -14.24 -12.44
C PRO A 229 42.27 -15.63 -12.99
N GLY A 230 42.27 -15.77 -14.31
CA GLY A 230 41.95 -17.04 -14.99
C GLY A 230 40.49 -17.48 -14.88
N ALA A 231 39.58 -16.59 -14.48
CA ALA A 231 38.15 -16.89 -14.43
C ALA A 231 37.28 -15.66 -14.76
N VAL A 232 36.10 -15.91 -15.30
CA VAL A 232 35.09 -14.88 -15.59
C VAL A 232 33.83 -15.22 -14.80
N LEU A 233 33.21 -14.19 -14.23
CA LEU A 233 32.03 -14.30 -13.38
C LEU A 233 30.90 -13.47 -13.97
N ALA A 234 29.69 -14.03 -13.98
CA ALA A 234 28.46 -13.28 -14.21
C ALA A 234 27.43 -13.65 -13.14
N ALA A 235 26.57 -12.71 -12.78
CA ALA A 235 25.52 -12.95 -11.79
C ALA A 235 24.27 -12.13 -12.10
N ARG A 236 23.11 -12.68 -11.77
CA ARG A 236 21.83 -11.99 -11.84
C ARG A 236 20.93 -12.48 -10.72
N CYS A 237 20.36 -11.54 -9.98
CA CYS A 237 19.32 -11.76 -8.98
C CYS A 237 18.10 -10.92 -9.37
N LYS A 238 16.95 -11.58 -9.53
CA LYS A 238 15.66 -10.96 -9.83
C LYS A 238 14.68 -11.35 -8.71
N PRO A 239 14.47 -10.47 -7.72
CA PRO A 239 13.49 -10.70 -6.68
C PRO A 239 12.06 -10.79 -7.25
N ALA A 240 11.21 -11.64 -6.67
CA ALA A 240 9.77 -11.71 -6.98
C ALA A 240 8.97 -10.62 -6.26
N ASN A 241 9.44 -10.16 -5.10
CA ASN A 241 8.87 -9.05 -4.34
C ASN A 241 9.87 -7.90 -4.23
N ARG A 242 9.46 -6.76 -3.63
CA ARG A 242 10.39 -5.64 -3.40
C ARG A 242 11.63 -6.06 -2.58
N VAL A 243 11.45 -6.96 -1.63
CA VAL A 243 12.50 -7.50 -0.76
C VAL A 243 12.53 -9.01 -0.91
N GLY A 244 13.71 -9.56 -1.18
CA GLY A 244 13.92 -10.99 -1.44
C GLY A 244 14.56 -11.75 -0.27
N GLY A 245 14.43 -13.08 -0.27
CA GLY A 245 15.14 -14.01 0.62
C GLY A 245 16.48 -14.47 0.05
N ASP A 246 16.60 -14.46 -1.28
CA ASP A 246 17.79 -14.87 -2.00
C ASP A 246 19.04 -14.05 -1.64
N TYR A 247 20.17 -14.74 -1.58
CA TYR A 247 21.49 -14.18 -1.32
C TYR A 247 22.52 -14.73 -2.28
N TYR A 248 23.38 -13.85 -2.77
CA TYR A 248 24.65 -14.24 -3.37
C TYR A 248 25.73 -13.21 -3.00
N ASP A 249 26.98 -13.65 -2.93
CA ASP A 249 28.10 -12.76 -2.63
C ASP A 249 29.43 -13.27 -3.20
N PHE A 250 30.34 -12.33 -3.38
CA PHE A 250 31.73 -12.56 -3.72
C PHE A 250 32.62 -11.95 -2.64
N ILE A 251 33.28 -12.79 -1.85
CA ILE A 251 34.00 -12.37 -0.65
C ILE A 251 35.50 -12.65 -0.83
N ALA A 252 36.34 -11.63 -0.82
CA ALA A 252 37.78 -11.86 -0.80
C ALA A 252 38.20 -12.41 0.57
N THR A 253 38.84 -13.57 0.61
CA THR A 253 39.21 -14.24 1.88
C THR A 253 40.40 -13.57 2.58
N ASN A 254 41.12 -12.68 1.89
CA ASN A 254 42.36 -12.06 2.38
C ASN A 254 42.20 -10.55 2.60
N HIS A 255 41.45 -10.12 3.62
CA HIS A 255 41.41 -8.70 4.02
C HIS A 255 42.31 -8.36 5.23
N ASN A 256 42.92 -9.36 5.88
CA ASN A 256 43.70 -9.18 7.11
C ASN A 256 45.22 -9.08 6.88
N LYS A 257 45.67 -8.13 6.06
CA LYS A 257 47.09 -7.72 6.03
C LYS A 257 47.26 -6.20 6.20
N ILE A 258 46.87 -5.70 7.38
CA ILE A 258 47.58 -4.59 8.03
C ILE A 258 48.84 -5.17 8.71
N GLN A 259 49.65 -5.92 7.97
CA GLN A 259 51.01 -6.30 8.36
C GLN A 259 51.94 -5.99 7.18
N PRO A 260 53.12 -5.40 7.42
CA PRO A 260 54.00 -4.96 6.35
C PRO A 260 54.42 -6.16 5.51
N LYS A 261 54.35 -5.98 4.19
CA LYS A 261 54.87 -6.84 3.12
C LYS A 261 56.08 -7.67 3.58
N ILE A 262 55.89 -8.97 3.82
CA ILE A 262 56.99 -9.93 3.74
C ILE A 262 57.30 -10.07 2.24
N LYS A 263 58.43 -9.49 1.82
CA LYS A 263 58.98 -9.67 0.47
C LYS A 263 59.22 -11.15 0.23
N GLY A 264 58.51 -11.75 -0.74
CA GLY A 264 58.86 -13.08 -1.28
C GLY A 264 57.73 -14.11 -1.36
N GLY A 265 56.52 -13.84 -0.88
CA GLY A 265 55.37 -14.75 -1.05
C GLY A 265 54.44 -14.28 -2.17
N THR A 266 54.19 -15.11 -3.17
CA THR A 266 53.10 -14.94 -4.14
C THR A 266 51.76 -14.97 -3.39
N GLU A 267 51.10 -13.82 -3.25
CA GLU A 267 49.83 -13.72 -2.52
C GLU A 267 48.69 -14.38 -3.30
N THR A 268 48.25 -15.55 -2.84
CA THR A 268 47.10 -16.26 -3.41
C THR A 268 45.79 -15.71 -2.84
N SER A 269 45.23 -14.69 -3.47
CA SER A 269 43.88 -14.19 -3.13
C SER A 269 42.84 -15.22 -3.55
N ARG A 270 42.27 -15.93 -2.57
CA ARG A 270 41.11 -16.81 -2.78
C ARG A 270 39.83 -15.97 -2.75
N TRP A 271 38.81 -16.48 -3.45
CA TRP A 271 37.50 -15.84 -3.54
C TRP A 271 36.44 -16.78 -3.02
N GLY A 272 35.71 -16.33 -1.99
CA GLY A 272 34.49 -16.95 -1.52
C GLY A 272 33.34 -16.64 -2.49
N LEU A 273 32.69 -17.68 -3.01
CA LEU A 273 31.45 -17.59 -3.78
C LEU A 273 30.33 -18.19 -2.94
N VAL A 274 29.24 -17.45 -2.81
CA VAL A 274 28.12 -17.81 -1.96
C VAL A 274 26.82 -17.71 -2.72
N ILE A 275 25.93 -18.67 -2.50
CA ILE A 275 24.52 -18.56 -2.85
C ILE A 275 23.66 -19.17 -1.73
N GLY A 276 22.49 -18.63 -1.48
CA GLY A 276 21.56 -19.19 -0.51
C GLY A 276 20.18 -18.57 -0.61
N ASP A 277 19.23 -19.20 0.06
CA ASP A 277 17.85 -18.73 0.16
C ASP A 277 17.34 -18.87 1.59
N VAL A 278 16.61 -17.84 2.03
CA VAL A 278 15.98 -17.77 3.34
C VAL A 278 14.52 -18.16 3.21
N MET A 279 14.09 -19.14 4.02
CA MET A 279 12.70 -19.58 4.04
C MET A 279 11.71 -18.40 4.14
N GLY A 280 10.77 -18.37 3.19
CA GLY A 280 9.70 -17.38 3.11
C GLY A 280 10.07 -16.21 2.20
N LYS A 281 9.27 -15.13 2.21
CA LYS A 281 9.40 -14.03 1.23
C LYS A 281 9.22 -12.66 1.89
N GLY A 282 9.60 -11.61 1.17
CA GLY A 282 9.37 -10.23 1.58
C GLY A 282 10.30 -9.77 2.70
N VAL A 283 9.82 -8.79 3.48
CA VAL A 283 10.63 -8.11 4.51
C VAL A 283 11.26 -9.08 5.54
N PRO A 284 10.54 -10.06 6.11
CA PRO A 284 11.15 -10.95 7.12
C PRO A 284 12.32 -11.76 6.58
N ALA A 285 12.20 -12.32 5.36
CA ALA A 285 13.26 -13.08 4.72
C ALA A 285 14.47 -12.18 4.41
N GLY A 286 14.22 -10.97 3.89
CA GLY A 286 15.31 -10.04 3.58
C GLY A 286 16.09 -9.50 4.77
N LEU A 287 15.46 -9.38 5.94
CA LEU A 287 16.14 -9.03 7.19
C LEU A 287 17.09 -10.15 7.64
N ILE A 288 16.62 -11.40 7.61
CA ILE A 288 17.45 -12.57 7.93
C ILE A 288 18.60 -12.72 6.92
N MET A 289 18.33 -12.51 5.63
CA MET A 289 19.36 -12.49 4.60
C MET A 289 20.45 -11.46 4.92
N THR A 290 20.06 -10.24 5.27
CA THR A 290 20.99 -9.16 5.63
C THR A 290 21.85 -9.52 6.85
N MET A 291 21.24 -10.14 7.86
CA MET A 291 21.92 -10.63 9.05
C MET A 291 22.93 -11.74 8.70
N MET A 292 22.48 -12.75 7.95
CA MET A 292 23.28 -13.87 7.48
C MET A 292 24.50 -13.40 6.68
N ARG A 293 24.32 -12.46 5.75
CA ARG A 293 25.40 -11.81 5.00
C ARG A 293 26.47 -11.22 5.92
N GLY A 294 26.05 -10.46 6.94
CA GLY A 294 26.97 -9.83 7.88
C GLY A 294 27.79 -10.85 8.67
N MET A 295 27.10 -11.87 9.21
CA MET A 295 27.74 -12.95 9.97
C MET A 295 28.69 -13.79 9.11
N LEU A 296 28.25 -14.19 7.91
CA LEU A 296 29.06 -14.98 6.99
C LEU A 296 30.33 -14.23 6.57
N ARG A 297 30.22 -12.95 6.18
CA ARG A 297 31.39 -12.13 5.86
C ARG A 297 32.38 -12.03 7.02
N GLY A 298 31.90 -12.00 8.26
CA GLY A 298 32.74 -12.08 9.45
C GLY A 298 33.46 -13.42 9.57
N GLU A 299 32.75 -14.53 9.38
CA GLU A 299 33.31 -15.88 9.46
C GLU A 299 34.36 -16.19 8.38
N VAL A 300 34.16 -15.71 7.15
CA VAL A 300 35.12 -15.89 6.04
C VAL A 300 36.50 -15.31 6.38
N LEU A 301 36.56 -14.24 7.18
CA LEU A 301 37.83 -13.60 7.55
C LEU A 301 38.70 -14.44 8.49
N HIS A 302 38.13 -15.46 9.14
CA HIS A 302 38.89 -16.37 10.01
C HIS A 302 39.68 -17.42 9.23
N GLY A 303 39.46 -17.57 7.92
CA GLY A 303 40.21 -18.51 7.07
C GLY A 303 39.97 -19.99 7.39
N ASN A 304 38.80 -20.30 7.98
CA ASN A 304 38.35 -21.66 8.27
C ASN A 304 37.95 -22.39 6.97
N SER A 305 37.81 -23.73 7.01
CA SER A 305 37.27 -24.49 5.87
C SER A 305 35.79 -24.14 5.62
N PRO A 306 35.28 -24.33 4.40
CA PRO A 306 33.86 -24.15 4.07
C PRO A 306 32.90 -24.79 5.07
N ALA A 307 33.10 -26.06 5.43
CA ALA A 307 32.26 -26.75 6.40
C ALA A 307 32.30 -26.08 7.77
N ARG A 308 33.49 -25.67 8.22
CA ARG A 308 33.64 -25.02 9.53
C ARG A 308 32.99 -23.63 9.56
N ILE A 309 33.01 -22.90 8.44
CA ILE A 309 32.30 -21.63 8.29
C ILE A 309 30.79 -21.86 8.44
N LEU A 310 30.23 -22.85 7.75
CA LEU A 310 28.80 -23.18 7.86
C LEU A 310 28.41 -23.64 9.27
N GLN A 311 29.24 -24.45 9.92
CA GLN A 311 29.03 -24.87 11.32
C GLN A 311 28.97 -23.67 12.28
N ASN A 312 29.93 -22.75 12.16
CA ASN A 312 29.97 -21.55 13.00
C ASN A 312 28.77 -20.64 12.73
N LEU A 313 28.45 -20.42 11.46
CA LEU A 313 27.30 -19.62 11.04
C LEU A 313 25.99 -20.19 11.60
N ASN A 314 25.78 -21.51 11.46
CA ASN A 314 24.61 -22.19 12.00
C ASN A 314 24.50 -22.02 13.52
N ARG A 315 25.60 -22.18 14.25
CA ARG A 315 25.60 -22.04 15.71
C ARG A 315 25.26 -20.63 16.17
N VAL A 316 25.71 -19.60 15.45
CA VAL A 316 25.42 -18.20 15.78
C VAL A 316 23.98 -17.83 15.41
N MET A 317 23.49 -18.32 14.27
CA MET A 317 22.15 -17.99 13.78
C MET A 317 21.02 -18.82 14.40
N TYR A 318 21.32 -19.96 15.02
CA TYR A 318 20.30 -20.93 15.47
C TYR A 318 19.18 -20.31 16.30
N ALA A 319 19.52 -19.55 17.34
CA ALA A 319 18.52 -18.96 18.24
C ALA A 319 17.61 -17.95 17.51
N ASP A 320 18.15 -17.15 16.60
CA ASP A 320 17.37 -16.15 15.84
C ASP A 320 16.45 -16.83 14.82
N LEU A 321 16.91 -17.91 14.19
CA LEU A 321 16.16 -18.70 13.22
C LEU A 321 15.06 -19.53 13.90
N GLU A 322 15.36 -20.16 15.03
CA GLU A 322 14.39 -20.91 15.85
C GLU A 322 13.25 -20.01 16.32
N ASN A 323 13.57 -18.83 16.87
CA ASN A 323 12.59 -17.85 17.33
C ASN A 323 11.71 -17.27 16.21
N SER A 324 12.22 -17.24 14.99
CA SER A 324 11.49 -16.75 13.81
C SER A 324 10.81 -17.86 13.01
N HIS A 325 10.94 -19.13 13.44
CA HIS A 325 10.46 -20.33 12.75
C HIS A 325 10.90 -20.40 11.29
N ARG A 326 12.18 -20.09 11.05
CA ARG A 326 12.77 -20.03 9.70
C ARG A 326 14.07 -20.81 9.65
N PHE A 327 14.49 -21.10 8.44
CA PHE A 327 15.76 -21.73 8.14
C PHE A 327 16.34 -21.13 6.87
N VAL A 328 17.61 -21.44 6.60
CA VAL A 328 18.34 -20.93 5.45
C VAL A 328 19.03 -22.09 4.75
N THR A 329 18.88 -22.16 3.43
CA THR A 329 19.73 -23.02 2.59
C THR A 329 20.92 -22.19 2.12
N LEU A 330 22.14 -22.74 2.15
CA LEU A 330 23.35 -21.99 1.79
C LEU A 330 24.40 -22.91 1.17
N PHE A 331 24.93 -22.53 0.02
CA PHE A 331 26.14 -23.11 -0.55
C PHE A 331 27.28 -22.11 -0.42
N TYR A 332 28.38 -22.54 0.20
CA TYR A 332 29.59 -21.73 0.33
C TYR A 332 30.76 -22.44 -0.32
N SER A 333 31.53 -21.69 -1.13
CA SER A 333 32.73 -22.20 -1.78
C SER A 333 33.86 -21.19 -1.81
N GLU A 334 35.10 -21.68 -1.82
CA GLU A 334 36.33 -20.90 -1.96
C GLU A 334 37.10 -21.35 -3.20
N TYR A 335 37.25 -20.44 -4.15
CA TYR A 335 38.03 -20.66 -5.36
C TYR A 335 39.45 -20.10 -5.21
N ASN A 336 40.44 -20.94 -5.49
CA ASN A 336 41.84 -20.54 -5.62
C ASN A 336 42.22 -20.42 -7.11
N PRO A 337 42.44 -19.20 -7.64
CA PRO A 337 42.75 -19.01 -9.07
C PRO A 337 44.08 -19.59 -9.52
N TYR A 338 45.02 -19.84 -8.60
CA TYR A 338 46.35 -20.36 -8.94
C TYR A 338 46.35 -21.87 -9.08
N SER A 339 45.68 -22.58 -8.16
CA SER A 339 45.56 -24.03 -8.22
C SER A 339 44.33 -24.50 -8.99
N ARG A 340 43.39 -23.60 -9.31
CA ARG A 340 42.06 -23.90 -9.86
C ARG A 340 41.25 -24.87 -9.00
N ILE A 341 41.52 -24.90 -7.70
CA ILE A 341 40.75 -25.73 -6.75
C ILE A 341 39.60 -24.91 -6.22
N LEU A 342 38.40 -25.48 -6.29
CA LEU A 342 37.21 -25.00 -5.62
C LEU A 342 36.94 -25.87 -4.39
N SER A 343 37.10 -25.33 -3.18
CA SER A 343 36.68 -26.00 -1.94
C SER A 343 35.26 -25.57 -1.59
N TYR A 344 34.39 -26.46 -1.13
CA TYR A 344 33.00 -26.09 -0.87
C TYR A 344 32.34 -26.95 0.20
N SER A 345 31.20 -26.45 0.69
CA SER A 345 30.28 -27.15 1.59
C SER A 345 28.85 -26.66 1.33
N ASN A 346 27.89 -27.55 1.52
CA ASN A 346 26.48 -27.34 1.23
C ASN A 346 25.61 -27.51 2.50
N ALA A 347 24.87 -26.46 2.85
CA ALA A 347 23.83 -26.46 3.88
C ALA A 347 22.45 -26.70 3.25
N ALA A 348 22.29 -27.86 2.60
CA ALA A 348 21.05 -28.28 1.93
C ALA A 348 20.49 -27.25 0.92
N HIS A 349 21.37 -26.51 0.24
CA HIS A 349 21.01 -25.71 -0.92
C HIS A 349 21.02 -26.53 -2.20
N ASN A 350 20.42 -26.01 -3.26
CA ASN A 350 20.45 -26.62 -4.58
C ASN A 350 21.92 -26.81 -5.01
N PRO A 351 22.37 -28.05 -5.28
CA PRO A 351 23.76 -28.30 -5.65
C PRO A 351 24.13 -27.55 -6.94
N PRO A 352 25.19 -26.72 -6.92
CA PRO A 352 25.68 -26.08 -8.14
C PRO A 352 26.02 -27.11 -9.20
N LEU A 353 25.73 -26.78 -10.46
CA LEU A 353 26.04 -27.66 -11.59
C LEU A 353 27.40 -27.30 -12.16
N TRP A 354 28.24 -28.31 -12.37
CA TRP A 354 29.57 -28.19 -12.97
C TRP A 354 29.56 -28.85 -14.35
N TRP A 355 29.68 -28.02 -15.38
CA TRP A 355 29.88 -28.46 -16.76
C TRP A 355 31.37 -28.64 -17.05
N HIS A 356 31.72 -29.86 -17.46
CA HIS A 356 33.07 -30.28 -17.82
C HIS A 356 33.33 -29.99 -19.28
N ALA A 357 34.26 -29.08 -19.59
CA ALA A 357 34.52 -28.68 -20.96
C ALA A 357 35.10 -29.81 -21.82
N ALA A 358 35.88 -30.69 -21.22
CA ALA A 358 36.54 -31.79 -21.91
C ALA A 358 35.55 -32.88 -22.34
N THR A 359 34.62 -33.25 -21.47
CA THR A 359 33.66 -34.35 -21.69
C THR A 359 32.29 -33.89 -22.16
N LYS A 360 31.99 -32.58 -22.06
CA LYS A 360 30.69 -31.98 -22.36
C LYS A 360 29.55 -32.57 -21.51
N THR A 361 29.86 -32.91 -20.26
CA THR A 361 28.92 -33.49 -19.29
C THR A 361 28.71 -32.56 -18.11
N VAL A 362 27.58 -32.69 -17.43
CA VAL A 362 27.25 -31.94 -16.21
C VAL A 362 27.31 -32.87 -14.99
N THR A 363 27.93 -32.42 -13.92
CA THR A 363 27.93 -33.07 -12.59
C THR A 363 27.44 -32.09 -11.53
N ARG A 364 27.04 -32.58 -10.36
CA ARG A 364 26.60 -31.74 -9.22
C ARG A 364 27.73 -31.60 -8.21
N LEU A 365 27.87 -30.42 -7.63
CA LEU A 365 28.76 -30.15 -6.50
C LEU A 365 27.94 -30.22 -5.22
N ASP A 366 28.08 -31.32 -4.46
CA ASP A 366 27.29 -31.53 -3.25
C ASP A 366 28.11 -32.17 -2.13
N THR A 367 27.65 -31.97 -0.89
CA THR A 367 28.22 -32.48 0.36
C THR A 367 27.11 -32.71 1.35
N LEU A 368 27.29 -33.62 2.31
CA LEU A 368 26.28 -33.78 3.37
C LEU A 368 26.30 -32.57 4.32
N GLY A 369 25.10 -32.06 4.61
CA GLY A 369 24.85 -30.96 5.53
C GLY A 369 23.36 -30.68 5.66
N MET A 370 22.92 -30.18 6.82
CA MET A 370 21.52 -29.76 7.02
C MET A 370 21.35 -28.27 6.73
N LEU A 371 20.10 -27.86 6.50
CA LEU A 371 19.72 -26.44 6.46
C LEU A 371 20.11 -25.71 7.77
N ILE A 372 20.57 -24.48 7.62
CA ILE A 372 20.96 -23.63 8.75
C ILE A 372 19.72 -23.25 9.55
N GLY A 373 19.79 -23.42 10.88
CA GLY A 373 18.71 -23.11 11.82
C GLY A 373 17.87 -24.30 12.28
N LEU A 374 18.09 -25.51 11.76
CA LEU A 374 17.31 -26.70 12.15
C LEU A 374 17.82 -27.37 13.44
N ASP A 375 19.13 -27.53 13.55
CA ASP A 375 19.81 -28.07 14.74
C ASP A 375 21.13 -27.33 14.93
N ALA A 376 21.35 -26.74 16.11
CA ALA A 376 22.55 -26.00 16.49
C ALA A 376 23.85 -26.82 16.35
N ASN A 377 23.77 -28.15 16.44
CA ASN A 377 24.92 -29.07 16.39
C ASN A 377 25.14 -29.71 15.01
N SER A 378 24.40 -29.26 13.98
CA SER A 378 24.54 -29.76 12.61
C SER A 378 26.00 -29.77 12.16
N GLN A 379 26.41 -30.91 11.61
CA GLN A 379 27.72 -31.08 10.98
C GLN A 379 27.57 -30.87 9.46
N TYR A 380 28.67 -30.43 8.86
CA TYR A 380 28.78 -30.12 7.44
C TYR A 380 30.08 -30.75 6.94
N GLU A 381 30.10 -31.20 5.69
CA GLU A 381 31.27 -31.83 5.07
C GLU A 381 32.01 -30.86 4.14
N ASP A 382 33.32 -31.03 4.03
CA ASP A 382 34.16 -30.32 3.06
C ASP A 382 34.37 -31.21 1.82
N ALA A 383 34.23 -30.64 0.63
CA ALA A 383 34.64 -31.25 -0.62
C ALA A 383 35.49 -30.30 -1.46
N GLN A 384 36.20 -30.86 -2.45
CA GLN A 384 37.01 -30.11 -3.39
C GLN A 384 36.79 -30.58 -4.82
N ALA A 385 36.80 -29.64 -5.76
CA ALA A 385 36.81 -29.88 -7.19
C ALA A 385 38.05 -29.24 -7.82
N GLN A 386 38.80 -30.00 -8.62
CA GLN A 386 39.88 -29.50 -9.46
C GLN A 386 39.27 -29.05 -10.79
N LEU A 387 39.27 -27.74 -11.05
CA LEU A 387 38.69 -27.17 -12.26
C LEU A 387 39.74 -27.07 -13.36
N GLU A 388 39.30 -27.33 -14.59
CA GLU A 388 40.14 -27.23 -15.77
C GLU A 388 39.71 -26.06 -16.68
N PRO A 389 40.62 -25.55 -17.53
CA PRO A 389 40.29 -24.51 -18.50
C PRO A 389 39.06 -24.85 -19.34
N GLY A 390 38.14 -23.89 -19.46
CA GLY A 390 36.85 -24.02 -20.13
C GLY A 390 35.70 -24.52 -19.25
N ASP A 391 35.98 -25.11 -18.08
CA ASP A 391 34.93 -25.57 -17.18
C ASP A 391 34.04 -24.41 -16.73
N THR A 392 32.74 -24.70 -16.56
CA THR A 392 31.75 -23.72 -16.16
C THR A 392 30.92 -24.26 -14.99
N ILE A 393 30.77 -23.46 -13.94
CA ILE A 393 29.95 -23.77 -12.77
C ILE A 393 28.81 -22.78 -12.69
N ILE A 394 27.61 -23.28 -12.42
CA ILE A 394 26.42 -22.47 -12.18
C ILE A 394 25.85 -22.73 -10.79
N TYR A 395 25.69 -21.65 -10.05
CA TYR A 395 25.01 -21.61 -8.77
C TYR A 395 23.62 -21.00 -9.02
N TYR A 396 22.58 -21.59 -8.45
CA TYR A 396 21.20 -21.17 -8.71
C TYR A 396 20.30 -21.41 -7.51
N THR A 397 19.27 -20.58 -7.36
CA THR A 397 18.20 -20.77 -6.38
C THR A 397 17.01 -21.51 -6.99
N ASP A 398 16.17 -22.10 -6.14
CA ASP A 398 15.03 -22.92 -6.55
C ASP A 398 13.97 -22.13 -7.32
N GLY A 399 13.90 -20.80 -7.20
CA GLY A 399 12.98 -20.00 -8.01
C GLY A 399 13.14 -20.15 -9.52
N LEU A 400 14.31 -20.60 -10.00
CA LEU A 400 14.52 -20.97 -11.41
C LEU A 400 13.88 -22.32 -11.77
N THR A 401 13.95 -23.31 -10.88
CA THR A 401 13.43 -24.67 -11.10
C THR A 401 11.96 -24.83 -10.69
N ASP A 402 11.49 -24.03 -9.75
CA ASP A 402 10.11 -24.01 -9.25
C ASP A 402 9.21 -23.03 -10.02
N ALA A 403 9.77 -22.31 -11.00
CA ALA A 403 9.03 -21.50 -11.94
C ALA A 403 7.88 -22.29 -12.58
N ALA A 404 6.66 -21.79 -12.45
CA ALA A 404 5.46 -22.50 -12.89
C ALA A 404 4.90 -21.92 -14.20
N ALA A 405 4.62 -22.81 -15.15
CA ALA A 405 3.87 -22.49 -16.37
C ALA A 405 2.40 -22.20 -16.06
N ALA A 406 1.66 -21.68 -17.05
CA ALA A 406 0.23 -21.41 -16.88
C ALA A 406 -0.62 -22.65 -16.55
N GLY A 407 -0.17 -23.85 -16.95
CA GLY A 407 -0.81 -25.13 -16.61
C GLY A 407 -0.50 -25.64 -15.20
N GLY A 408 0.43 -24.99 -14.47
CA GLY A 408 0.86 -25.42 -13.14
C GLY A 408 2.09 -26.33 -13.12
N ASP A 409 2.56 -26.79 -14.30
CA ASP A 409 3.79 -27.56 -14.43
C ASP A 409 5.01 -26.70 -14.06
N ARG A 410 5.97 -27.27 -13.34
CA ARG A 410 7.21 -26.61 -12.96
C ARG A 410 8.25 -26.73 -14.08
N PHE A 411 9.15 -25.76 -14.16
CA PHE A 411 10.28 -25.83 -15.07
C PHE A 411 11.19 -26.99 -14.72
N ASP A 412 11.29 -27.38 -13.45
CA ASP A 412 12.07 -28.50 -12.94
C ASP A 412 13.59 -28.42 -13.16
N GLU A 413 14.31 -29.29 -12.46
CA GLU A 413 15.77 -29.35 -12.51
C GLU A 413 16.27 -29.97 -13.83
N ASP A 414 15.53 -30.90 -14.42
CA ASP A 414 15.95 -31.61 -15.64
C ASP A 414 15.99 -30.66 -16.84
N ASN A 415 14.97 -29.81 -17.00
CA ASN A 415 14.98 -28.78 -18.04
C ASN A 415 16.06 -27.73 -17.77
N PHE A 416 16.31 -27.39 -16.50
CA PHE A 416 17.39 -26.46 -16.14
C PHE A 416 18.78 -27.01 -16.49
N VAL A 417 19.05 -28.29 -16.16
CA VAL A 417 20.31 -28.97 -16.52
C VAL A 417 20.47 -29.06 -18.04
N ALA A 418 19.40 -29.38 -18.78
CA ALA A 418 19.42 -29.43 -20.23
C ALA A 418 19.69 -28.06 -20.86
N GLY A 419 19.04 -27.02 -20.33
CA GLY A 419 19.25 -25.63 -20.72
C GLY A 419 20.70 -25.19 -20.46
N PHE A 420 21.23 -25.47 -19.27
CA PHE A 420 22.60 -25.13 -18.90
C PHE A 420 23.63 -25.83 -19.80
N ASN A 421 23.45 -27.14 -20.04
CA ASN A 421 24.33 -27.90 -20.94
C ASN A 421 24.30 -27.35 -22.39
N THR A 422 23.15 -26.83 -22.83
CA THR A 422 23.01 -26.18 -24.14
C THR A 422 23.73 -24.83 -24.14
N ALA A 423 23.51 -24.01 -23.12
CA ALA A 423 24.14 -22.70 -22.98
C ALA A 423 25.68 -22.81 -23.00
N CYS A 424 26.27 -23.73 -22.23
CA CYS A 424 27.73 -23.94 -22.21
C CYS A 424 28.33 -24.38 -23.56
N LYS A 425 27.52 -24.92 -24.48
CA LYS A 425 27.99 -25.35 -25.81
C LYS A 425 27.94 -24.24 -26.86
N TYR A 426 27.02 -23.29 -26.71
CA TYR A 426 26.68 -22.34 -27.77
C TYR A 426 26.87 -20.86 -27.39
N CYS A 427 26.87 -20.53 -26.09
CA CYS A 427 27.14 -19.18 -25.61
C CYS A 427 28.66 -18.91 -25.54
N ASN A 428 29.04 -17.66 -25.77
CA ASN A 428 30.45 -17.25 -25.85
C ASN A 428 31.04 -16.83 -24.48
N GLY A 429 30.21 -16.71 -23.44
CA GLY A 429 30.65 -16.27 -22.12
C GLY A 429 29.56 -16.38 -21.05
N PRO A 430 29.91 -16.08 -19.78
CA PRO A 430 29.02 -16.30 -18.65
C PRO A 430 27.82 -15.35 -18.63
N GLU A 431 27.94 -14.10 -19.11
CA GLU A 431 26.77 -13.21 -19.23
C GLU A 431 25.74 -13.77 -20.23
N GLU A 432 26.17 -14.28 -21.38
CA GLU A 432 25.27 -14.89 -22.37
C GLU A 432 24.58 -16.15 -21.81
N ILE A 433 25.26 -16.92 -20.96
CA ILE A 433 24.67 -18.08 -20.27
C ILE A 433 23.56 -17.62 -19.30
N VAL A 434 23.82 -16.57 -18.52
CA VAL A 434 22.83 -15.99 -17.61
C VAL A 434 21.61 -15.51 -18.40
N ASP A 435 21.82 -14.75 -19.48
CA ASP A 435 20.75 -14.25 -20.33
C ASP A 435 19.91 -15.38 -20.91
N TYR A 436 20.57 -16.37 -21.51
CA TYR A 436 19.92 -17.53 -22.12
C TYR A 436 19.01 -18.27 -21.12
N LEU A 437 19.50 -18.54 -19.90
CA LEU A 437 18.72 -19.28 -18.91
C LEU A 437 17.55 -18.48 -18.35
N PHE A 438 17.72 -17.19 -18.10
CA PHE A 438 16.62 -16.32 -17.70
C PHE A 438 15.54 -16.24 -18.78
N ASP A 439 15.95 -16.15 -20.05
CA ASP A 439 15.02 -16.12 -21.18
C ASP A 439 14.27 -17.44 -21.34
N GLN A 440 14.93 -18.59 -21.15
CA GLN A 440 14.26 -19.90 -21.16
C GLN A 440 13.18 -20.01 -20.07
N VAL A 441 13.50 -19.61 -18.83
CA VAL A 441 12.53 -19.63 -17.72
C VAL A 441 11.38 -18.65 -17.97
N GLN A 442 11.67 -17.44 -18.48
CA GLN A 442 10.62 -16.46 -18.79
C GLN A 442 9.71 -16.94 -19.94
N GLN A 443 10.26 -17.61 -20.96
CA GLN A 443 9.49 -18.23 -22.04
C GLN A 443 8.58 -19.35 -21.50
N PHE A 444 9.06 -20.15 -20.54
CA PHE A 444 8.29 -21.22 -19.91
C PHE A 444 7.12 -20.70 -19.06
N ILE A 445 7.35 -19.67 -18.24
CA ILE A 445 6.31 -19.03 -17.41
C ILE A 445 5.24 -18.34 -18.28
N GLY A 446 5.68 -17.73 -19.40
CA GLY A 446 4.85 -16.95 -20.32
C GLY A 446 5.06 -15.43 -20.16
N GLY A 447 4.98 -14.69 -21.27
CA GLY A 447 5.39 -13.28 -21.34
C GLY A 447 4.65 -12.29 -20.42
N ASP A 448 3.40 -12.60 -20.05
CA ASP A 448 2.57 -11.73 -19.21
C ASP A 448 2.63 -12.07 -17.71
N LYS A 449 3.37 -13.12 -17.34
CA LYS A 449 3.45 -13.60 -15.95
C LYS A 449 4.82 -13.33 -15.36
N GLN A 450 4.81 -13.03 -14.06
CA GLN A 450 6.02 -12.88 -13.26
C GLN A 450 6.18 -14.10 -12.36
N ASN A 451 7.43 -14.48 -12.11
CA ASN A 451 7.72 -15.54 -11.17
C ASN A 451 7.29 -15.14 -9.77
N THR A 452 6.83 -16.11 -8.99
CA THR A 452 6.42 -15.87 -7.60
C THR A 452 7.56 -16.04 -6.61
N ASP A 453 8.72 -16.54 -7.06
CA ASP A 453 9.93 -16.67 -6.26
C ASP A 453 11.11 -15.89 -6.81
N ASP A 454 12.04 -15.59 -5.91
CA ASP A 454 13.29 -14.93 -6.25
C ASP A 454 14.12 -15.84 -7.16
N MET A 455 14.73 -15.28 -8.20
CA MET A 455 15.59 -16.03 -9.12
C MET A 455 17.00 -15.47 -9.07
N THR A 456 17.92 -16.28 -8.56
CA THR A 456 19.33 -15.91 -8.45
C THR A 456 20.21 -16.92 -9.15
N LEU A 457 21.15 -16.42 -9.94
CA LEU A 457 22.05 -17.21 -10.75
C LEU A 457 23.45 -16.59 -10.71
N VAL A 458 24.47 -17.40 -10.50
CA VAL A 458 25.88 -17.03 -10.59
C VAL A 458 26.60 -18.03 -11.48
N VAL A 459 27.37 -17.56 -12.46
CA VAL A 459 28.18 -18.37 -13.38
C VAL A 459 29.64 -18.06 -13.15
N LEU A 460 30.45 -19.11 -12.92
CA LEU A 460 31.90 -19.07 -12.88
C LEU A 460 32.45 -19.89 -14.05
N GLN A 461 33.17 -19.24 -14.96
CA GLN A 461 33.84 -19.90 -16.09
C GLN A 461 35.35 -19.78 -15.95
N ILE A 462 36.06 -20.89 -16.13
CA ILE A 462 37.53 -20.95 -16.10
C ILE A 462 38.08 -20.70 -17.51
N LEU A 463 39.08 -19.84 -17.64
CA LEU A 463 39.69 -19.44 -18.92
C LEU A 463 40.80 -20.36 -19.41
#